data_AF-A0A0Q9ZAA8-F1
#
_entry.id   AF-A0A0Q9ZAA8-F1
#
_cell.length_a   1.000
_cell.length_b   1.000
_cell.length_c   1.000
_cell.angle_alpha   90.00
_cell.angle_beta   90.00
_cell.angle_gamma   90.00
#
_symmetry.space_group_name_H-M   'P 1'
#
loop_
_entity.id
_entity.type
_entity.pdbx_description
1 polymer ?
#
loop_
_entity_poly.entity_id
_entity_poly.type
_entity_poly.pdbx_seq_one_letter_code
_entity_poly.pdbx_strand_id
1 'polypeptide(L)' 'MSLPQEHLPKDRDATSEQEWGFTIWEFIADNWLYLMGILLILAIFLYARYNWRRRQQKSRMN' A
#
# COMPACT_ATOMS: atom_id res chain seq x y z
N MET A 1 -15.91 0.99 -52.76
CA MET A 1 -15.85 -0.19 -51.87
C MET A 1 -15.43 0.29 -50.50
N SER A 2 -16.35 0.28 -49.53
CA SER A 2 -16.08 0.58 -48.13
C SER A 2 -15.71 -0.71 -47.41
N LEU A 3 -14.51 -0.77 -46.83
CA LEU A 3 -14.11 -1.87 -45.94
C LEU A 3 -15.03 -1.84 -44.69
N PRO A 4 -15.60 -2.96 -44.25
CA PRO A 4 -16.35 -3.00 -43.01
C PRO A 4 -15.39 -2.72 -41.85
N GLN A 5 -15.59 -1.62 -41.14
CA GLN A 5 -14.91 -1.41 -39.87
C GLN A 5 -15.40 -2.49 -38.91
N GLU A 6 -14.48 -3.42 -38.64
CA GLU A 6 -14.49 -4.38 -37.56
C GLU A 6 -14.84 -3.60 -36.29
N HIS A 7 -16.08 -3.81 -35.82
CA HIS A 7 -16.67 -3.31 -34.58
C HIS A 7 -15.60 -2.82 -33.60
N LEU A 8 -15.55 -1.50 -33.35
CA LEU A 8 -14.77 -0.98 -32.23
C LEU A 8 -15.17 -1.81 -31.00
N PRO A 9 -14.19 -2.36 -30.24
CA PRO A 9 -14.50 -3.04 -29.01
C PRO A 9 -15.41 -2.12 -28.22
N LYS A 10 -16.64 -2.58 -27.95
CA LYS A 10 -17.59 -1.82 -27.15
C LYS A 10 -16.84 -1.42 -25.88
N ASP A 11 -16.74 -0.13 -25.61
CA ASP A 11 -16.17 0.34 -24.36
C ASP A 11 -16.84 -0.45 -23.25
N ARG A 12 -16.03 -1.18 -22.47
CA ARG A 12 -16.56 -1.92 -21.33
C ARG A 12 -17.16 -0.86 -20.42
N ASP A 13 -18.41 -1.06 -20.01
CA ASP A 13 -19.02 -0.20 -19.01
C ASP A 13 -18.04 -0.13 -17.83
N ALA A 14 -17.70 1.10 -17.43
CA ALA A 14 -16.81 1.32 -16.32
C ALA A 14 -17.40 0.59 -15.11
N THR A 15 -16.59 -0.21 -14.41
CA THR A 15 -17.05 -0.74 -13.13
C THR A 15 -17.31 0.42 -12.18
N SER A 16 -18.18 0.26 -11.18
CA SER A 16 -18.51 1.34 -10.24
C SER A 16 -17.28 1.98 -9.59
N GLU A 17 -16.19 1.23 -9.45
CA GLU A 17 -14.87 1.70 -8.98
C GLU A 17 -14.12 2.59 -10.00
N GLN A 18 -14.34 2.40 -11.30
CA GLN A 18 -13.72 3.19 -12.37
C GLN A 18 -14.45 4.52 -12.62
N GLU A 19 -15.72 4.63 -12.22
CA GLU A 19 -16.54 5.83 -12.43
C GLU A 19 -16.25 6.96 -11.43
N TRP A 20 -15.87 6.62 -10.18
CA TRP A 20 -15.79 7.62 -9.09
C TRP A 20 -14.41 7.82 -8.47
N GLY A 21 -13.38 7.14 -8.98
CA GLY A 21 -12.02 7.22 -8.44
C GLY A 21 -11.89 6.56 -7.07
N PHE A 22 -10.66 6.27 -6.68
CA PHE A 22 -10.38 5.43 -5.52
C PHE A 22 -10.64 6.18 -4.20
N THR A 23 -11.43 5.59 -3.30
CA THR A 23 -11.59 6.13 -1.95
C THR A 23 -10.45 5.70 -1.03
N ILE A 24 -10.15 6.51 0.00
CA ILE A 24 -9.12 6.15 1.00
C ILE A 24 -9.49 4.85 1.73
N TRP A 25 -10.77 4.57 1.91
CA TRP A 25 -11.24 3.35 2.55
C TRP A 25 -11.00 2.10 1.70
N GLU A 26 -11.30 2.16 0.40
CA GLU A 26 -10.98 1.09 -0.54
C GLU A 26 -9.47 0.83 -0.58
N PHE A 27 -8.66 1.89 -0.60
CA PHE A 27 -7.20 1.74 -0.53
C PHE A 27 -6.74 0.98 0.70
N ILE A 28 -7.28 1.31 1.87
CA ILE A 28 -6.91 0.65 3.12
C ILE A 28 -7.39 -0.80 3.11
N ALA A 29 -8.60 -1.07 2.63
CA ALA A 29 -9.17 -2.41 2.58
C ALA A 29 -8.37 -3.32 1.63
N ASP A 30 -8.08 -2.85 0.41
CA ASP A 30 -7.37 -3.63 -0.61
C ASP A 30 -5.91 -3.87 -0.25
N ASN A 31 -5.29 -2.93 0.47
CA ASN A 31 -3.86 -2.99 0.81
C ASN A 31 -3.59 -3.36 2.27
N TRP A 32 -4.58 -3.85 3.00
CA TRP A 32 -4.48 -4.12 4.45
C TRP A 32 -3.25 -4.97 4.83
N LEU A 33 -2.94 -6.00 4.05
CA LEU A 33 -1.76 -6.86 4.28
C LEU A 33 -0.44 -6.10 4.12
N TYR A 34 -0.32 -5.23 3.10
CA TYR A 34 0.87 -4.41 2.90
C TYR A 34 1.03 -3.38 4.02
N LEU A 35 -0.06 -2.75 4.45
CA LEU A 35 -0.07 -1.82 5.58
C LEU A 35 0.39 -2.51 6.86
N MET A 36 -0.09 -3.73 7.13
CA MET A 36 0.37 -4.54 8.26
C MET A 36 1.86 -4.89 8.16
N GLY A 37 2.37 -5.20 6.97
CA GLY A 37 3.79 -5.44 6.74
C GLY A 37 4.66 -4.21 7.06
N ILE A 38 4.23 -3.02 6.63
CA ILE A 38 4.90 -1.76 6.94
C ILE A 38 4.91 -1.52 8.46
N LEU A 39 3.78 -1.72 9.15
CA LEU A 39 3.69 -1.57 10.60
C LEU A 39 4.61 -2.55 11.33
N LEU A 40 4.71 -3.79 10.86
CA LEU A 40 5.61 -4.80 11.45
C LEU A 40 7.07 -4.38 11.31
N ILE A 41 7.49 -3.94 10.12
CA ILE A 41 8.87 -3.46 9.88
C ILE A 41 9.18 -2.26 10.78
N LEU A 42 8.26 -1.30 10.89
CA LEU A 42 8.41 -0.15 11.77
C LEU A 42 8.52 -0.57 13.24
N ALA A 43 7.70 -1.50 13.70
CA ALA A 43 7.75 -2.02 15.07
C ALA A 43 9.11 -2.67 15.37
N ILE A 44 9.62 -3.52 14.47
CA ILE A 44 10.93 -4.16 14.59
C ILE A 44 12.04 -3.10 14.63
N PHE A 45 12.00 -2.14 13.70
CA PHE A 45 13.00 -1.08 13.61
C PHE A 45 13.03 -0.24 14.90
N LEU A 46 11.88 0.20 15.38
CA LEU A 46 11.76 1.01 16.60
C LEU A 46 12.21 0.22 17.83
N TYR A 47 11.85 -1.05 17.93
CA TYR A 47 12.29 -1.94 19.00
C TYR A 47 13.81 -2.11 19.01
N ALA A 48 14.40 -2.43 17.86
CA ALA A 48 15.85 -2.57 17.71
C ALA A 48 16.57 -1.26 18.06
N ARG A 49 16.07 -0.13 17.55
CA ARG A 49 16.60 1.21 17.83
C ARG A 49 16.53 1.55 19.31
N TYR A 50 15.43 1.21 19.98
CA TYR A 50 15.25 1.42 21.41
C TYR A 50 16.24 0.61 22.25
N ASN A 51 16.37 -0.69 21.94
CA ASN A 51 17.32 -1.56 22.62
C ASN A 51 18.77 -1.10 22.44
N TRP A 52 19.13 -0.63 21.25
CA TRP A 52 20.46 -0.09 21.01
C TRP A 52 20.74 1.16 21.86
N ARG A 53 19.78 2.11 21.98
CA ARG A 53 19.92 3.27 22.86
C ARG A 53 20.16 2.87 24.31
N ARG A 54 19.38 1.91 24.82
CA ARG A 54 19.51 1.42 26.20
C ARG A 54 20.90 0.84 26.46
N ARG A 55 21.46 0.07 25.53
CA ARG A 55 22.82 -0.49 25.65
C ARG A 55 23.88 0.61 25.67
N GLN A 56 23.76 1.62 24.82
CA GLN A 56 24.71 2.74 24.79
C GLN A 56 24.66 3.58 26.07
N GLN A 57 23.47 3.84 26.61
CA GLN A 57 23.33 4.53 27.89
C GLN A 57 24.00 3.75 29.03
N LYS A 58 23.79 2.43 29.10
CA LYS A 58 24.42 1.56 30.10
C LYS A 58 25.95 1.56 29.98
N SER A 59 26.49 1.49 28.76
CA SER A 59 27.94 1.52 28.53
C SER A 59 28.61 2.86 28.85
N ARG A 60 27.86 3.96 28.91
CA ARG A 60 28.39 5.28 29.26
C ARG A 60 28.37 5.56 30.77
N MET A 61 27.65 4.75 31.54
CA MET A 61 27.54 4.89 33.00
C MET A 61 28.51 3.96 33.77
N ASN A 62 29.14 3.01 33.07
CA ASN A 62 30.24 2.18 33.57
C ASN A 62 31.57 2.71 33.04
#